data_AF-A0A3N0ZP72-F1
#
_entry.id   AF-A0A3N0ZP72-F1
#
_cell.length_a   1.000
_cell.length_b   1.000
_cell.length_c   1.000
_cell.angle_alpha   90.00
_cell.angle_beta   90.00
_cell.angle_gamma   90.00
#
_symmetry.space_group_name_H-M   'P 1'
#
loop_
_entity.id
_entity.type
_entity.pdbx_description
1 polymer ?
#
loop_
_entity_poly.entity_id
_entity_poly.type
_entity_poly.pdbx_seq_one_letter_code
_entity_poly.pdbx_strand_id
1 'polypeptide(L)'
;MRQIHLLSLLFFLAIIFGCTEEEAIKEINNPEVYLEKIVPPVFQIGDTVKLIGKNFGNERKNRYVEFYGWEIDENKGYLEWTDTLITVIVPTINGDEDINNGTAHINERLSNGVKYKVDRGTFINVINWLVFLSIFLTFIYLYLKINKIWKRKHLQEVAEAQSLSGMFLLIVNCLLWVAYYIFVNYDTKGWIDQAIYVVEGAVFFIIGTGIFVKGQKKFGFWNLIVKALKLERKEADYLLKKFFKPLHAEVILHILHQVAMIDEEFDPKEQEIIQLFAKDWSIEYDFEKLEMERKQSADNRFERLRKIVNNYLESEPPEEQVAQLKDMIGTMIQADEKVSEEEALISSEIIPMLENYLNKGKKAVLYDVIIVPQEKPHELIVHELFPNTERFITAGGYAYAIGSYYSPKFAEMMCEKYRNMNLFTIVYCEGKPYLKE
;
A
#
# COMPACT_ATOMS: atom_id res chain seq x y z
N MET A 1 14.94 22.25 -25.89
CA MET A 1 13.62 21.66 -25.55
C MET A 1 12.80 21.31 -26.81
N ARG A 2 13.44 20.73 -27.84
CA ARG A 2 12.79 20.33 -29.12
C ARG A 2 13.25 18.95 -29.64
N GLN A 3 14.28 18.34 -29.02
CA GLN A 3 14.78 17.01 -29.37
C GLN A 3 14.17 15.86 -28.54
N ILE A 4 13.64 16.14 -27.34
CA ILE A 4 13.05 15.09 -26.47
C ILE A 4 11.66 14.67 -26.99
N HIS A 5 10.92 15.56 -27.65
CA HIS A 5 9.68 15.20 -28.35
C HIS A 5 9.94 14.44 -29.65
N LEU A 6 11.12 14.55 -30.26
CA LEU A 6 11.46 13.78 -31.47
C LEU A 6 11.81 12.33 -31.10
N LEU A 7 12.49 12.11 -29.97
CA LEU A 7 12.87 10.77 -29.51
C LEU A 7 11.67 9.95 -29.00
N SER A 8 10.70 10.57 -28.31
CA SER A 8 9.49 9.86 -27.87
C SER A 8 8.51 9.59 -29.02
N LEU A 9 8.55 10.39 -30.09
CA LEU A 9 7.78 10.15 -31.31
C LEU A 9 8.45 9.07 -32.19
N LEU A 10 9.80 9.01 -32.23
CA LEU A 10 10.56 7.96 -32.92
C LEU A 10 10.39 6.59 -32.26
N PHE A 11 10.27 6.52 -30.93
CA PHE A 11 9.99 5.27 -30.22
C PHE A 11 8.56 4.76 -30.46
N PHE A 12 7.60 5.67 -30.68
CA PHE A 12 6.22 5.32 -31.07
C PHE A 12 6.09 4.96 -32.56
N LEU A 13 6.93 5.52 -33.44
CA LEU A 13 6.95 5.18 -34.87
C LEU A 13 7.71 3.89 -35.19
N ALA A 14 8.70 3.51 -34.36
CA ALA A 14 9.42 2.25 -34.50
C ALA A 14 8.56 1.00 -34.18
N ILE A 15 7.43 1.17 -33.48
CA ILE A 15 6.49 0.08 -33.16
C ILE A 15 5.45 -0.12 -34.28
N ILE A 16 5.27 0.86 -35.19
CA ILE A 16 4.29 0.79 -36.29
C ILE A 16 4.91 0.22 -37.58
N PHE A 17 6.23 0.30 -37.76
CA PHE A 17 6.94 -0.30 -38.89
C PHE A 17 7.72 -1.57 -38.48
N GLY A 18 7.01 -2.52 -37.85
CA GLY A 18 7.41 -3.91 -37.97
C GLY A 18 7.26 -4.31 -39.44
N CYS A 19 8.37 -4.28 -40.18
CA CYS A 19 8.44 -4.83 -41.54
C CYS A 19 7.94 -6.28 -41.51
N THR A 20 6.74 -6.51 -42.01
CA THR A 20 6.40 -7.81 -42.57
C THR A 20 7.17 -7.93 -43.87
N GLU A 21 8.31 -8.63 -43.84
CA GLU A 21 8.94 -9.12 -45.05
C GLU A 21 7.96 -10.12 -45.69
N GLU A 22 7.28 -9.68 -46.74
CA GLU A 22 6.47 -10.56 -47.57
C GLU A 22 7.46 -11.38 -48.42
N GLU A 23 7.75 -12.61 -47.98
CA GLU A 23 8.59 -13.52 -48.76
C GLU A 23 7.92 -13.85 -50.09
N ALA A 24 8.48 -13.29 -51.17
CA ALA A 24 8.07 -13.62 -52.53
C ALA A 24 8.46 -15.07 -52.85
N ILE A 25 7.47 -15.94 -52.98
CA ILE A 25 7.64 -17.33 -53.42
C ILE A 25 8.25 -17.34 -54.82
N LYS A 26 9.45 -17.91 -54.98
CA LYS A 26 10.04 -18.18 -56.29
C LYS A 26 9.19 -19.24 -57.02
N GLU A 27 8.61 -18.90 -58.17
CA GLU A 27 8.04 -19.88 -59.09
C GLU A 27 9.13 -20.88 -59.50
N ILE A 28 9.04 -22.11 -59.02
CA ILE A 28 9.91 -23.20 -59.44
C ILE A 28 9.37 -23.73 -60.76
N ASN A 29 10.04 -23.36 -61.86
CA ASN A 29 9.77 -23.93 -63.17
C ASN A 29 10.20 -25.41 -63.17
N ASN A 30 9.21 -26.29 -62.95
CA ASN A 30 9.26 -27.76 -62.97
C ASN A 30 9.68 -28.43 -61.64
N PRO A 31 8.80 -28.44 -60.62
CA PRO A 31 9.10 -29.08 -59.34
C PRO A 31 9.11 -30.61 -59.47
N GLU A 32 10.07 -31.27 -58.82
CA GLU A 32 10.11 -32.74 -58.78
C GLU A 32 8.90 -33.34 -58.05
N VAL A 33 8.31 -32.61 -57.11
CA VAL A 33 7.05 -32.93 -56.43
C VAL A 33 6.00 -31.90 -56.83
N TYR A 34 4.92 -32.35 -57.44
CA TYR A 34 3.90 -31.46 -58.00
C TYR A 34 2.58 -31.60 -57.23
N LEU A 35 2.10 -30.51 -56.65
CA LEU A 35 0.79 -30.44 -55.99
C LEU A 35 -0.23 -29.86 -56.98
N GLU A 36 -1.19 -30.67 -57.39
CA GLU A 36 -2.25 -30.27 -58.34
C GLU A 36 -3.33 -29.46 -57.63
N LYS A 37 -3.84 -29.97 -56.50
CA LYS A 37 -4.92 -29.33 -55.75
C LYS A 37 -5.06 -29.88 -54.35
N ILE A 38 -5.77 -29.11 -53.53
CA ILE A 38 -6.16 -29.45 -52.17
C ILE A 38 -7.68 -29.53 -52.13
N VAL A 39 -8.21 -30.64 -51.60
CA VAL A 39 -9.65 -30.91 -51.55
C VAL A 39 -10.08 -31.25 -50.11
N PRO A 40 -11.05 -30.51 -49.53
CA PRO A 40 -11.66 -29.30 -50.06
C PRO A 40 -10.67 -28.10 -50.09
N PRO A 41 -10.91 -27.06 -50.91
CA PRO A 41 -10.07 -25.85 -50.92
C PRO A 41 -10.29 -24.95 -49.70
N VAL A 42 -11.37 -25.20 -48.94
CA VAL A 42 -11.72 -24.53 -47.70
C VAL A 42 -12.00 -25.58 -46.64
N PHE A 43 -11.35 -25.50 -45.47
CA PHE A 43 -11.45 -26.49 -44.39
C PHE A 43 -11.21 -25.88 -43.02
N GLN A 44 -11.64 -26.55 -41.96
CA GLN A 44 -11.42 -26.17 -40.56
C GLN A 44 -10.27 -26.98 -39.93
N ILE A 45 -9.79 -26.54 -38.77
CA ILE A 45 -8.83 -27.32 -37.97
C ILE A 45 -9.50 -28.64 -37.56
N GLY A 46 -8.80 -29.76 -37.75
CA GLY A 46 -9.34 -31.10 -37.50
C GLY A 46 -10.09 -31.72 -38.68
N ASP A 47 -10.34 -30.98 -39.76
CA ASP A 47 -10.91 -31.56 -40.98
C ASP A 47 -9.92 -32.48 -41.69
N THR A 48 -10.45 -33.44 -42.43
CA THR A 48 -9.66 -34.30 -43.32
C THR A 48 -9.50 -33.65 -44.69
N VAL A 49 -8.27 -33.46 -45.12
CA VAL A 49 -7.91 -32.82 -46.38
C VAL A 49 -7.11 -33.77 -47.27
N LYS A 50 -7.42 -33.77 -48.56
CA LYS A 50 -6.75 -34.55 -49.59
C LYS A 50 -5.83 -33.66 -50.42
N LEU A 51 -4.55 -33.99 -50.42
CA LEU A 51 -3.53 -33.41 -51.29
C LEU A 51 -3.39 -34.31 -52.51
N ILE A 52 -3.75 -33.79 -53.69
CA ILE A 52 -3.69 -34.53 -54.95
C ILE A 52 -2.54 -33.95 -55.76
N GLY A 53 -1.67 -34.82 -56.28
CA GLY A 53 -0.50 -34.42 -57.02
C GLY A 53 0.24 -35.59 -57.64
N LYS A 54 1.54 -35.41 -57.86
CA LYS A 54 2.43 -36.40 -58.48
C LYS A 54 3.78 -36.44 -57.78
N ASN A 55 4.41 -37.62 -57.79
CA ASN A 55 5.73 -37.90 -57.24
C ASN A 55 5.82 -37.77 -55.70
N PHE A 56 4.75 -38.06 -54.98
CA PHE A 56 4.76 -38.10 -53.51
C PHE A 56 5.45 -39.34 -52.93
N GLY A 57 5.72 -40.35 -53.77
CA GLY A 57 6.20 -41.69 -53.43
C GLY A 57 5.16 -42.59 -52.78
N ASN A 58 5.34 -43.89 -52.96
CA ASN A 58 4.39 -44.92 -52.52
C ASN A 58 4.31 -45.13 -50.99
N GLU A 59 5.24 -44.57 -50.22
CA GLU A 59 5.30 -44.69 -48.76
C GLU A 59 5.83 -43.40 -48.13
N ARG A 60 5.32 -43.05 -46.94
CA ARG A 60 5.71 -41.83 -46.22
C ARG A 60 7.18 -41.82 -45.79
N LYS A 61 7.68 -42.86 -45.11
CA LYS A 61 9.05 -42.87 -44.54
C LYS A 61 9.37 -41.55 -43.80
N ASN A 62 10.44 -40.84 -44.18
CA ASN A 62 10.86 -39.57 -43.58
C ASN A 62 10.22 -38.33 -44.24
N ARG A 63 9.08 -38.50 -44.93
CA ARG A 63 8.36 -37.42 -45.62
C ARG A 63 7.29 -36.86 -44.71
N TYR A 64 7.19 -35.54 -44.70
CA TYR A 64 6.15 -34.83 -43.97
C TYR A 64 5.46 -33.82 -44.87
N VAL A 65 4.33 -33.33 -44.40
CA VAL A 65 3.54 -32.23 -44.95
C VAL A 65 3.47 -31.17 -43.86
N GLU A 66 3.59 -29.92 -44.28
CA GLU A 66 3.59 -28.76 -43.42
C GLU A 66 2.45 -27.82 -43.80
N PHE A 67 1.76 -27.30 -42.80
CA PHE A 67 0.74 -26.26 -42.93
C PHE A 67 1.18 -25.06 -42.07
N TYR A 68 1.36 -23.88 -42.65
CA TYR A 68 1.69 -22.64 -41.91
C TYR A 68 2.96 -22.72 -41.05
N GLY A 69 4.02 -23.43 -41.46
CA GLY A 69 5.19 -23.60 -40.60
C GLY A 69 5.05 -24.73 -39.57
N TRP A 70 3.91 -25.44 -39.57
CA TRP A 70 3.60 -26.51 -38.60
C TRP A 70 3.54 -27.87 -39.29
N GLU A 71 4.42 -28.77 -38.84
CA GLU A 71 4.41 -30.17 -39.24
C GLU A 71 3.19 -30.90 -38.66
N ILE A 72 2.60 -31.78 -39.46
CA ILE A 72 1.49 -32.62 -39.05
C ILE A 72 1.98 -33.72 -38.08
N ASP A 73 1.28 -33.91 -36.96
CA ASP A 73 1.58 -34.97 -35.96
C ASP A 73 1.71 -36.34 -36.64
N GLU A 74 2.89 -36.94 -36.50
CA GLU A 74 3.24 -38.18 -37.17
C GLU A 74 2.32 -39.35 -36.83
N ASN A 75 1.78 -39.37 -35.60
CA ASN A 75 1.04 -40.49 -35.05
C ASN A 75 -0.46 -40.44 -35.35
N LYS A 76 -1.00 -39.25 -35.67
CA LYS A 76 -2.45 -39.05 -35.79
C LYS A 76 -2.89 -38.26 -37.01
N GLY A 77 -1.98 -37.54 -37.65
CA GLY A 77 -2.34 -36.60 -38.69
C GLY A 77 -2.31 -37.14 -40.11
N TYR A 78 -1.73 -38.32 -40.36
CA TYR A 78 -1.71 -38.95 -41.69
C TYR A 78 -2.64 -40.15 -41.75
N LEU A 79 -3.60 -40.11 -42.67
CA LEU A 79 -4.60 -41.15 -42.87
C LEU A 79 -4.28 -42.04 -44.07
N GLU A 80 -3.71 -41.48 -45.13
CA GLU A 80 -3.35 -42.21 -46.36
C GLU A 80 -2.15 -41.55 -47.04
N TRP A 81 -1.24 -42.35 -47.57
CA TRP A 81 -0.10 -41.87 -48.36
C TRP A 81 0.14 -42.77 -49.56
N THR A 82 0.13 -42.18 -50.74
CA THR A 82 0.46 -42.83 -52.03
C THR A 82 1.23 -41.84 -52.91
N ASP A 83 1.72 -42.29 -54.06
CA ASP A 83 2.48 -41.42 -54.97
C ASP A 83 1.70 -40.23 -55.55
N THR A 84 0.36 -40.29 -55.53
CA THR A 84 -0.51 -39.26 -56.11
C THR A 84 -1.53 -38.66 -55.14
N LEU A 85 -1.69 -39.25 -53.96
CA LEU A 85 -2.65 -38.83 -52.94
C LEU A 85 -2.05 -38.92 -51.55
N ILE A 86 -2.17 -37.82 -50.80
CA ILE A 86 -1.92 -37.80 -49.35
C ILE A 86 -3.21 -37.32 -48.67
N THR A 87 -3.72 -38.08 -47.71
CA THR A 87 -4.88 -37.70 -46.89
C THR A 87 -4.39 -37.40 -45.47
N VAL A 88 -4.65 -36.19 -44.99
CA VAL A 88 -4.19 -35.71 -43.69
C VAL A 88 -5.29 -35.02 -42.89
N ILE A 89 -5.13 -34.94 -41.57
CA ILE A 89 -5.94 -34.12 -40.67
C ILE A 89 -5.24 -32.77 -40.48
N VAL A 90 -5.99 -31.69 -40.63
CA VAL A 90 -5.47 -30.32 -40.47
C VAL A 90 -5.02 -30.13 -39.01
N PRO A 91 -3.74 -29.80 -38.76
CA PRO A 91 -3.21 -29.69 -37.41
C PRO A 91 -3.76 -28.45 -36.68
N THR A 92 -3.69 -28.46 -35.35
CA THR A 92 -3.99 -27.27 -34.55
C THR A 92 -2.92 -26.21 -34.78
N ILE A 93 -3.28 -25.11 -35.43
CA ILE A 93 -2.36 -24.00 -35.71
C ILE A 93 -2.46 -22.95 -34.60
N ASN A 94 -1.33 -22.63 -33.97
CA ASN A 94 -1.21 -21.51 -33.04
C ASN A 94 -0.73 -20.26 -33.81
N GLY A 95 -1.63 -19.33 -34.12
CA GLY A 95 -1.31 -18.07 -34.82
C GLY A 95 -2.58 -17.31 -35.26
N ASP A 96 -2.52 -15.99 -35.44
CA ASP A 96 -3.68 -15.10 -35.66
C ASP A 96 -3.83 -14.61 -37.13
N GLU A 97 -3.17 -15.27 -38.09
CA GLU A 97 -3.19 -14.83 -39.49
C GLU A 97 -4.32 -15.49 -40.32
N ASP A 98 -5.24 -14.64 -40.82
CA ASP A 98 -6.51 -15.02 -41.47
C ASP A 98 -6.40 -15.43 -42.95
N ILE A 99 -5.24 -15.25 -43.60
CA ILE A 99 -5.06 -15.57 -45.02
C ILE A 99 -3.61 -16.04 -45.21
N ASN A 100 -3.37 -17.33 -45.48
CA ASN A 100 -2.07 -17.74 -46.04
C ASN A 100 -2.24 -18.72 -47.21
N ASN A 101 -1.32 -18.59 -48.15
CA ASN A 101 -1.10 -19.55 -49.23
C ASN A 101 -0.52 -20.84 -48.62
N GLY A 102 -1.05 -21.99 -48.99
CA GLY A 102 -0.48 -23.27 -48.60
C GLY A 102 0.73 -23.64 -49.42
N THR A 103 1.90 -23.77 -48.82
CA THR A 103 3.03 -24.46 -49.43
C THR A 103 3.18 -25.83 -48.76
N ALA A 104 2.92 -26.92 -49.48
CA ALA A 104 3.27 -28.24 -48.97
C ALA A 104 4.78 -28.45 -49.15
N HIS A 105 5.52 -28.56 -48.06
CA HIS A 105 6.93 -28.96 -48.08
C HIS A 105 6.99 -30.48 -48.13
N ILE A 106 7.61 -31.06 -49.17
CA ILE A 106 7.78 -32.52 -49.29
C ILE A 106 9.24 -32.79 -49.69
N ASN A 107 10.02 -33.46 -48.83
CA ASN A 107 11.43 -33.84 -49.03
C ASN A 107 12.45 -32.68 -49.10
N GLU A 108 12.39 -31.67 -48.22
CA GLU A 108 13.34 -30.52 -48.28
C GLU A 108 13.29 -29.76 -49.63
N ARG A 109 12.26 -30.01 -50.44
CA ARG A 109 12.03 -29.43 -51.77
C ARG A 109 10.63 -28.83 -51.79
N LEU A 110 10.54 -27.59 -52.27
CA LEU A 110 9.30 -26.82 -52.32
C LEU A 110 8.40 -27.36 -53.44
N SER A 111 7.18 -27.79 -53.11
CA SER A 111 6.13 -27.95 -54.13
C SER A 111 5.78 -26.58 -54.73
N ASN A 112 5.04 -26.58 -55.84
CA ASN A 112 4.54 -25.35 -56.47
C ASN A 112 3.64 -24.49 -55.56
N GLY A 113 3.22 -24.99 -54.39
CA GLY A 113 2.32 -24.29 -53.47
C GLY A 113 0.89 -24.18 -54.03
N VAL A 114 -0.11 -24.51 -53.22
CA VAL A 114 -1.52 -24.36 -53.58
C VAL A 114 -2.20 -23.51 -52.52
N LYS A 115 -2.82 -22.41 -52.96
CA LYS A 115 -3.61 -21.54 -52.07
C LYS A 115 -4.81 -22.31 -51.52
N TYR A 116 -5.00 -22.26 -50.22
CA TYR A 116 -6.19 -22.78 -49.54
C TYR A 116 -6.69 -21.74 -48.52
N LYS A 117 -7.91 -21.91 -48.00
CA LYS A 117 -8.45 -21.05 -46.94
C LYS A 117 -8.84 -21.90 -45.73
N VAL A 118 -8.28 -21.59 -44.56
CA VAL A 118 -8.77 -22.18 -43.31
C VAL A 118 -9.98 -21.37 -42.83
N ASP A 119 -11.15 -22.00 -42.77
CA ASP A 119 -12.34 -21.41 -42.17
C ASP A 119 -12.30 -21.59 -40.66
N ARG A 120 -11.88 -20.55 -39.93
CA ARG A 120 -12.08 -20.49 -38.49
C ARG A 120 -13.55 -20.16 -38.28
N GLY A 121 -14.35 -21.18 -37.97
CA GLY A 121 -15.81 -21.10 -37.95
C GLY A 121 -16.37 -19.84 -37.27
N THR A 122 -17.59 -19.46 -37.66
CA THR A 122 -18.27 -18.20 -37.30
C THR A 122 -18.17 -17.79 -35.83
N PHE A 123 -18.13 -18.75 -34.91
CA PHE A 123 -17.98 -18.50 -33.48
C PHE A 123 -16.66 -17.82 -33.10
N ILE A 124 -15.52 -18.25 -33.65
CA ILE A 124 -14.20 -17.66 -33.32
C ILE A 124 -14.14 -16.20 -33.78
N ASN A 125 -14.70 -15.90 -34.96
CA ASN A 125 -14.77 -14.53 -35.47
C ASN A 125 -15.64 -13.63 -34.59
N VAL A 126 -16.75 -14.16 -34.06
CA VAL A 126 -17.59 -13.45 -33.09
C VAL A 126 -16.82 -13.18 -31.80
N ILE A 127 -16.09 -14.17 -31.27
CA ILE A 127 -15.26 -13.99 -30.06
C ILE A 127 -14.16 -12.95 -30.30
N ASN A 128 -13.43 -13.02 -31.42
CA ASN A 128 -12.41 -12.04 -31.77
C ASN A 128 -12.97 -10.61 -31.85
N TRP A 129 -14.15 -10.45 -32.45
CA TRP A 129 -14.85 -9.17 -32.49
C TRP A 129 -15.26 -8.68 -31.10
N LEU A 130 -15.75 -9.58 -30.22
CA LEU A 130 -16.09 -9.25 -28.83
C LEU A 130 -14.87 -8.83 -28.02
N VAL A 131 -13.71 -9.46 -28.20
CA VAL A 131 -12.45 -9.07 -27.54
C VAL A 131 -12.02 -7.68 -27.98
N PHE A 132 -12.08 -7.38 -29.29
CA PHE A 132 -11.78 -6.05 -29.80
C PHE A 132 -12.74 -4.99 -29.24
N LEU A 133 -14.04 -5.29 -29.20
CA LEU A 133 -15.05 -4.42 -28.60
C LEU A 133 -14.76 -4.20 -27.11
N SER A 134 -14.34 -5.23 -26.38
CA SER A 134 -13.95 -5.13 -24.98
C SER A 134 -12.81 -4.13 -24.78
N ILE A 135 -11.73 -4.24 -25.55
CA ILE A 135 -10.59 -3.31 -25.48
C ILE A 135 -11.05 -1.86 -25.79
N PHE A 136 -11.91 -1.68 -26.78
CA PHE A 136 -12.47 -0.37 -27.11
C PHE A 136 -13.31 0.21 -25.96
N LEU A 137 -14.15 -0.62 -25.31
CA LEU A 137 -14.93 -0.21 -24.14
C LEU A 137 -14.02 0.13 -22.94
N THR A 138 -12.95 -0.63 -22.72
CA THR A 138 -11.93 -0.34 -21.70
C THR A 138 -11.29 1.03 -21.94
N PHE A 139 -10.95 1.34 -23.20
CA PHE A 139 -10.40 2.66 -23.56
C PHE A 139 -11.39 3.80 -23.25
N ILE A 140 -12.67 3.66 -23.62
CA ILE A 140 -13.69 4.66 -23.31
C ILE A 140 -13.87 4.83 -21.80
N TYR A 141 -13.99 3.71 -21.07
CA TYR A 141 -14.13 3.70 -19.62
C TYR A 141 -12.97 4.46 -18.97
N LEU A 142 -11.74 4.16 -19.39
CA LEU A 142 -10.55 4.82 -18.88
C LEU A 142 -10.56 6.31 -19.19
N TYR A 143 -10.89 6.69 -20.43
CA TYR A 143 -10.99 8.10 -20.81
C TYR A 143 -11.98 8.87 -19.92
N LEU A 144 -13.15 8.30 -19.65
CA LEU A 144 -14.15 8.92 -18.79
C LEU A 144 -13.67 9.06 -17.34
N LYS A 145 -13.02 8.01 -16.82
CA LYS A 145 -12.44 8.01 -15.47
C LYS A 145 -11.35 9.09 -15.33
N ILE A 146 -10.41 9.13 -16.27
CA ILE A 146 -9.35 10.14 -16.32
C ILE A 146 -9.96 11.53 -16.46
N ASN A 147 -10.87 11.76 -17.39
CA ASN A 147 -11.47 13.08 -17.63
C ASN A 147 -12.16 13.66 -16.38
N LYS A 148 -12.85 12.81 -15.60
CA LYS A 148 -13.51 13.22 -14.36
C LYS A 148 -12.51 13.69 -13.29
N ILE A 149 -11.36 13.04 -13.19
CA ILE A 149 -10.30 13.39 -12.22
C ILE A 149 -9.47 14.56 -12.75
N TRP A 150 -9.17 14.58 -14.06
CA TRP A 150 -8.34 15.59 -14.72
C TRP A 150 -8.88 17.02 -14.57
N LYS A 151 -10.22 17.18 -14.59
CA LYS A 151 -10.86 18.47 -14.35
C LYS A 151 -10.62 19.01 -12.93
N ARG A 152 -10.38 18.12 -11.96
CA ARG A 152 -10.26 18.42 -10.53
C ARG A 152 -8.84 18.20 -9.97
N LYS A 153 -7.86 17.89 -10.83
CA LYS A 153 -6.46 17.62 -10.46
C LYS A 153 -5.75 18.75 -9.69
N HIS A 154 -6.34 19.94 -9.65
CA HIS A 154 -5.78 21.09 -8.94
C HIS A 154 -6.15 21.14 -7.46
N LEU A 155 -7.10 20.32 -7.02
CA LEU A 155 -7.54 20.19 -5.64
C LEU A 155 -6.61 19.25 -4.88
N GLN A 156 -6.22 19.63 -3.65
CA GLN A 156 -5.30 18.84 -2.83
C GLN A 156 -5.91 17.48 -2.43
N GLU A 157 -7.18 17.49 -2.03
CA GLU A 157 -7.94 16.28 -1.69
C GLU A 157 -7.93 15.24 -2.82
N VAL A 158 -7.95 15.67 -4.09
CA VAL A 158 -7.95 14.76 -5.24
C VAL A 158 -6.59 14.09 -5.41
N ALA A 159 -5.50 14.79 -5.10
CA ALA A 159 -4.15 14.22 -5.16
C ALA A 159 -3.92 13.25 -3.99
N GLU A 160 -4.30 13.66 -2.77
CA GLU A 160 -4.13 12.86 -1.54
C GLU A 160 -5.01 11.60 -1.54
N ALA A 161 -6.17 11.61 -2.21
CA ALA A 161 -7.01 10.43 -2.35
C ALA A 161 -6.45 9.35 -3.30
N GLN A 162 -5.36 9.61 -4.03
CA GLN A 162 -4.73 8.60 -4.89
C GLN A 162 -3.61 7.88 -4.12
N SER A 163 -3.68 6.55 -4.04
CA SER A 163 -2.58 5.73 -3.51
C SER A 163 -1.41 5.72 -4.50
N LEU A 164 -0.32 6.40 -4.15
CA LEU A 164 0.86 6.49 -5.01
C LEU A 164 1.56 5.12 -5.11
N SER A 165 1.62 4.40 -3.98
CA SER A 165 2.19 3.06 -3.89
C SER A 165 1.36 2.04 -4.68
N GLY A 166 0.04 2.10 -4.59
CA GLY A 166 -0.87 1.25 -5.36
C GLY A 166 -0.73 1.45 -6.87
N MET A 167 -0.65 2.70 -7.32
CA MET A 167 -0.43 3.02 -8.74
C MET A 167 0.94 2.55 -9.23
N PHE A 168 1.99 2.65 -8.40
CA PHE A 168 3.31 2.13 -8.75
C PHE A 168 3.30 0.61 -8.95
N LEU A 169 2.69 -0.14 -8.02
CA LEU A 169 2.55 -1.59 -8.14
C LEU A 169 1.75 -1.99 -9.38
N LEU A 170 0.67 -1.27 -9.69
CA LEU A 170 -0.11 -1.47 -10.92
C LEU A 170 0.76 -1.32 -12.16
N ILE A 171 1.52 -0.22 -12.28
CA ILE A 171 2.39 0.04 -13.42
C ILE A 171 3.42 -1.08 -13.58
N VAL A 172 4.11 -1.46 -12.49
CA VAL A 172 5.12 -2.53 -12.53
C VAL A 172 4.50 -3.86 -12.98
N ASN A 173 3.36 -4.24 -12.41
CA ASN A 173 2.66 -5.47 -12.78
C ASN A 173 2.27 -5.47 -14.27
N CYS A 174 1.65 -4.40 -14.76
CA CYS A 174 1.25 -4.33 -16.17
C CYS A 174 2.45 -4.33 -17.11
N LEU A 175 3.58 -3.69 -16.75
CA LEU A 175 4.81 -3.74 -17.54
C LEU A 175 5.39 -5.16 -17.65
N LEU A 176 5.31 -5.96 -16.58
CA LEU A 176 5.71 -7.37 -16.62
C LEU A 176 4.84 -8.18 -17.58
N TRP A 177 3.52 -7.97 -17.55
CA TRP A 177 2.60 -8.62 -18.48
C TRP A 177 2.80 -8.17 -19.93
N VAL A 178 3.02 -6.87 -20.17
CA VAL A 178 3.36 -6.37 -21.51
C VAL A 178 4.63 -7.04 -22.03
N ALA A 179 5.68 -7.14 -21.21
CA ALA A 179 6.91 -7.83 -21.59
C ALA A 179 6.65 -9.32 -21.89
N TYR A 180 5.87 -10.00 -21.05
CA TYR A 180 5.49 -11.39 -21.28
C TYR A 180 4.74 -11.58 -22.60
N TYR A 181 3.75 -10.74 -22.90
CA TYR A 181 2.97 -10.84 -24.13
C TYR A 181 3.75 -10.46 -25.39
N ILE A 182 4.73 -9.56 -25.28
CA ILE A 182 5.58 -9.19 -26.43
C ILE A 182 6.67 -10.24 -26.69
N PHE A 183 7.35 -10.72 -25.64
CA PHE A 183 8.55 -11.54 -25.80
C PHE A 183 8.34 -13.05 -25.66
N VAL A 184 7.24 -13.48 -25.03
CA VAL A 184 7.00 -14.90 -24.73
C VAL A 184 5.77 -15.44 -25.47
N ASN A 185 4.61 -14.79 -25.33
CA ASN A 185 3.33 -15.33 -25.83
C ASN A 185 2.87 -14.70 -27.17
N TYR A 186 3.55 -13.66 -27.65
CA TYR A 186 3.21 -12.92 -28.88
C TYR A 186 1.71 -12.55 -29.02
N ASP A 187 1.03 -12.26 -27.90
CA ASP A 187 -0.38 -11.90 -27.88
C ASP A 187 -0.57 -10.39 -28.05
N THR A 188 -0.96 -10.00 -29.26
CA THR A 188 -1.15 -8.59 -29.64
C THR A 188 -2.27 -7.91 -28.84
N LYS A 189 -3.38 -8.61 -28.62
CA LYS A 189 -4.55 -8.08 -27.92
C LYS A 189 -4.22 -7.93 -26.43
N GLY A 190 -3.54 -8.92 -25.86
CA GLY A 190 -3.11 -8.95 -24.47
C GLY A 190 -2.17 -7.79 -24.11
N TRP A 191 -1.11 -7.54 -24.89
CA TRP A 191 -0.21 -6.43 -24.54
C TRP A 191 -0.85 -5.06 -24.75
N ILE A 192 -1.75 -4.89 -25.74
CA ILE A 192 -2.50 -3.64 -25.95
C ILE A 192 -3.39 -3.35 -24.74
N ASP A 193 -4.14 -4.33 -24.25
CA ASP A 193 -4.99 -4.18 -23.07
C ASP A 193 -4.18 -3.76 -21.84
N GLN A 194 -3.05 -4.44 -21.58
CA GLN A 194 -2.18 -4.09 -20.46
C GLN A 194 -1.52 -2.71 -20.60
N ALA A 195 -1.17 -2.29 -21.82
CA ALA A 195 -0.62 -0.97 -22.08
C ALA A 195 -1.62 0.16 -21.73
N ILE A 196 -2.92 -0.07 -21.92
CA ILE A 196 -3.97 0.88 -21.52
C ILE A 196 -3.93 1.11 -20.00
N TYR A 197 -3.79 0.05 -19.21
CA TYR A 197 -3.66 0.14 -17.74
C TYR A 197 -2.34 0.79 -17.29
N VAL A 198 -1.24 0.63 -18.04
CA VAL A 198 0.00 1.37 -17.77
C VAL A 198 -0.23 2.87 -17.92
N VAL A 199 -0.93 3.30 -18.97
CA VAL A 199 -1.26 4.72 -19.19
C VAL A 199 -2.17 5.24 -18.07
N GLU A 200 -3.16 4.46 -17.65
CA GLU A 200 -4.00 4.78 -16.49
C GLU A 200 -3.17 5.04 -15.23
N GLY A 201 -2.36 4.05 -14.85
CA GLY A 201 -1.52 4.10 -13.67
C GLY A 201 -0.59 5.31 -13.71
N ALA A 202 0.05 5.57 -14.85
CA ALA A 202 0.94 6.71 -15.03
C ALA A 202 0.23 8.06 -14.85
N VAL A 203 -0.96 8.22 -15.44
CA VAL A 203 -1.74 9.46 -15.31
C VAL A 203 -2.13 9.71 -13.85
N PHE A 204 -2.67 8.69 -13.17
CA PHE A 204 -3.07 8.85 -11.78
C PHE A 204 -1.89 8.95 -10.81
N PHE A 205 -0.78 8.28 -11.09
CA PHE A 205 0.46 8.45 -10.33
C PHE A 205 0.93 9.91 -10.37
N ILE A 206 0.98 10.52 -11.56
CA ILE A 206 1.38 11.94 -11.70
C ILE A 206 0.39 12.86 -10.97
N ILE A 207 -0.92 12.60 -11.06
CA ILE A 207 -1.93 13.39 -10.33
C ILE A 207 -1.74 13.23 -8.81
N GLY A 208 -1.51 12.01 -8.33
CA GLY A 208 -1.29 11.69 -6.92
C GLY A 208 -0.06 12.36 -6.31
N THR A 209 0.96 12.68 -7.12
CA THR A 209 2.10 13.48 -6.62
C THR A 209 1.71 14.90 -6.17
N GLY A 210 0.55 15.40 -6.57
CA GLY A 210 0.13 16.77 -6.25
C GLY A 210 0.81 17.86 -7.09
N ILE A 211 1.55 17.51 -8.15
CA ILE A 211 2.24 18.47 -9.03
C ILE A 211 1.32 19.56 -9.62
N PHE A 212 0.04 19.25 -9.80
CA PHE A 212 -0.94 20.17 -10.36
C PHE A 212 -1.63 21.06 -9.31
N VAL A 213 -1.39 20.83 -8.01
CA VAL A 213 -2.04 21.55 -6.90
C VAL A 213 -1.47 22.98 -6.76
N LYS A 214 -2.35 23.95 -6.53
CA LYS A 214 -1.96 25.36 -6.34
C LYS A 214 -1.08 25.50 -5.08
N GLY A 215 0.03 26.24 -5.18
CA GLY A 215 0.99 26.41 -4.08
C GLY A 215 2.11 25.36 -4.02
N GLN A 216 1.93 24.18 -4.62
CA GLN A 216 2.94 23.12 -4.63
C GLN A 216 3.90 23.16 -5.85
N LYS A 217 3.59 24.00 -6.86
CA LYS A 217 4.42 24.20 -8.08
C LYS A 217 5.86 24.66 -7.83
N LYS A 218 6.18 25.12 -6.61
CA LYS A 218 7.53 25.57 -6.24
C LYS A 218 8.46 24.42 -5.82
N PHE A 219 7.92 23.23 -5.56
CA PHE A 219 8.69 22.06 -5.18
C PHE A 219 9.05 21.23 -6.42
N GLY A 220 10.24 20.62 -6.40
CA GLY A 220 10.67 19.69 -7.45
C GLY A 220 9.84 18.40 -7.42
N PHE A 221 9.70 17.75 -8.59
CA PHE A 221 8.91 16.51 -8.75
C PHE A 221 9.30 15.40 -7.75
N TRP A 222 10.59 15.18 -7.53
CA TRP A 222 11.08 14.21 -6.54
C TRP A 222 10.67 14.55 -5.11
N ASN A 223 10.70 15.83 -4.73
CA ASN A 223 10.28 16.25 -3.39
C ASN A 223 8.78 16.03 -3.18
N LEU A 224 7.98 16.19 -4.24
CA LEU A 224 6.54 15.93 -4.20
C LEU A 224 6.24 14.44 -4.05
N ILE A 225 6.95 13.57 -4.78
CA ILE A 225 6.86 12.11 -4.60
C ILE A 225 7.22 11.72 -3.16
N VAL A 226 8.36 12.18 -2.65
CA VAL A 226 8.80 11.85 -1.28
C VAL A 226 7.79 12.36 -0.25
N LYS A 227 7.22 13.55 -0.46
CA LYS A 227 6.18 14.10 0.41
C LYS A 227 4.91 13.24 0.39
N ALA A 228 4.43 12.88 -0.79
CA ALA A 228 3.24 12.04 -0.95
C ALA A 228 3.44 10.65 -0.33
N LEU A 229 4.60 10.00 -0.55
CA LEU A 229 4.94 8.72 0.07
C LEU A 229 5.04 8.81 1.60
N LYS A 230 5.55 9.92 2.14
CA LYS A 230 5.58 10.14 3.60
C LYS A 230 4.19 10.28 4.21
N LEU A 231 3.22 10.85 3.49
CA LEU A 231 1.84 10.95 3.93
C LEU A 231 1.16 9.57 3.86
N GLU A 232 1.30 8.87 2.74
CA GLU A 232 0.77 7.51 2.55
C GLU A 232 1.35 6.52 3.58
N ARG A 233 2.65 6.63 3.90
CA ARG A 233 3.26 5.85 4.98
C ARG A 233 2.61 6.11 6.33
N LYS A 234 2.26 7.36 6.67
CA LYS A 234 1.60 7.66 7.96
C LYS A 234 0.21 7.02 8.04
N GLU A 235 -0.52 7.01 6.94
CA GLU A 235 -1.83 6.35 6.86
C GLU A 235 -1.70 4.82 6.92
N ALA A 236 -0.72 4.25 6.23
CA ALA A 236 -0.42 2.82 6.30
C ALA A 236 0.08 2.41 7.70
N ASP A 237 0.95 3.20 8.33
CA ASP A 237 1.42 2.99 9.70
C ASP A 237 0.24 3.10 10.69
N TYR A 238 -0.70 4.03 10.48
CA TYR A 238 -1.94 4.11 11.27
C TYR A 238 -2.80 2.84 11.14
N LEU A 239 -2.98 2.33 9.92
CA LEU A 239 -3.72 1.10 9.68
C LEU A 239 -2.99 -0.12 10.25
N LEU A 240 -1.66 -0.21 10.12
CA LEU A 240 -0.85 -1.29 10.69
C LEU A 240 -0.89 -1.28 12.22
N LYS A 241 -0.85 -0.10 12.86
CA LYS A 241 -1.03 0.06 14.32
C LYS A 241 -2.39 -0.48 14.80
N LYS A 242 -3.41 -0.49 13.95
CA LYS A 242 -4.72 -1.11 14.25
C LYS A 242 -4.66 -2.64 14.27
N PHE A 243 -3.69 -3.25 13.60
CA PHE A 243 -3.57 -4.71 13.49
C PHE A 243 -2.64 -5.38 14.53
N PHE A 244 -1.84 -4.61 15.28
CA PHE A 244 -0.95 -5.18 16.30
C PHE A 244 -1.49 -4.97 17.71
N LYS A 245 -1.64 -6.07 18.46
CA LYS A 245 -1.84 -6.05 19.91
C LYS A 245 -0.54 -5.59 20.58
N PRO A 246 -0.54 -4.49 21.35
CA PRO A 246 0.68 -4.04 22.03
C PRO A 246 1.13 -5.05 23.10
N LEU A 247 2.44 -5.10 23.35
CA LEU A 247 3.00 -5.75 24.54
C LEU A 247 2.46 -5.00 25.76
N HIS A 248 1.92 -5.73 26.74
CA HIS A 248 1.24 -5.13 27.90
C HIS A 248 -0.02 -4.33 27.57
N ALA A 249 -0.79 -4.73 26.54
CA ALA A 249 -2.05 -4.09 26.17
C ALA A 249 -3.06 -3.92 27.33
N GLU A 250 -3.03 -4.79 28.34
CA GLU A 250 -3.82 -4.66 29.58
C GLU A 250 -3.44 -3.41 30.39
N VAL A 251 -2.14 -3.10 30.48
CA VAL A 251 -1.64 -1.90 31.17
C VAL A 251 -2.05 -0.63 30.41
N ILE A 252 -2.01 -0.67 29.07
CA ILE A 252 -2.47 0.42 28.22
C ILE A 252 -3.97 0.66 28.42
N LEU A 253 -4.80 -0.39 28.42
CA LEU A 253 -6.23 -0.26 28.71
C LEU A 253 -6.49 0.29 30.11
N HIS A 254 -5.69 -0.12 31.10
CA HIS A 254 -5.79 0.42 32.45
C HIS A 254 -5.45 1.92 32.49
N ILE A 255 -4.42 2.38 31.77
CA ILE A 255 -4.10 3.81 31.65
C ILE A 255 -5.27 4.58 31.01
N LEU A 256 -5.81 4.08 29.91
CA LEU A 256 -6.93 4.72 29.21
C LEU A 256 -8.18 4.80 30.09
N HIS A 257 -8.50 3.73 30.82
CA HIS A 257 -9.59 3.73 31.80
C HIS A 257 -9.38 4.80 32.90
N GLN A 258 -8.17 4.93 33.43
CA GLN A 258 -7.87 5.94 34.46
C GLN A 258 -7.91 7.38 33.91
N VAL A 259 -7.61 7.58 32.62
CA VAL A 259 -7.74 8.89 31.96
C VAL A 259 -9.21 9.27 31.83
N ALA A 260 -10.05 8.38 31.31
CA ALA A 260 -11.49 8.62 31.21
C ALA A 260 -12.12 8.88 32.58
N MET A 261 -11.77 8.09 33.59
CA MET A 261 -12.33 8.20 34.94
C MET A 261 -11.71 9.32 35.81
N ILE A 262 -11.00 10.28 35.23
CA ILE A 262 -10.23 11.27 36.00
C ILE A 262 -11.14 12.28 36.72
N ASP A 263 -12.23 12.68 36.08
CA ASP A 263 -13.26 13.59 36.57
C ASP A 263 -14.39 12.88 37.34
N GLU A 264 -14.29 11.55 37.49
CA GLU A 264 -15.28 10.66 38.11
C GLU A 264 -16.58 10.45 37.33
N GLU A 265 -16.66 10.97 36.11
CA GLU A 265 -17.71 10.64 35.15
C GLU A 265 -17.12 9.68 34.11
N PHE A 266 -17.93 8.73 33.62
CA PHE A 266 -17.50 7.89 32.49
C PHE A 266 -18.41 8.15 31.32
N ASP A 267 -17.96 8.95 30.36
CA ASP A 267 -18.80 9.28 29.22
C ASP A 267 -19.06 8.01 28.37
N PRO A 268 -20.31 7.78 27.92
CA PRO A 268 -20.64 6.64 27.07
C PRO A 268 -19.77 6.53 25.80
N LYS A 269 -19.29 7.64 25.23
CA LYS A 269 -18.41 7.65 24.06
C LYS A 269 -17.01 7.18 24.41
N GLU A 270 -16.43 7.66 25.51
CA GLU A 270 -15.14 7.17 25.99
C GLU A 270 -15.19 5.68 26.29
N GLN A 271 -16.28 5.22 26.90
CA GLN A 271 -16.52 3.81 27.13
C GLN A 271 -16.58 3.02 25.82
N GLU A 272 -17.30 3.51 24.80
CA GLU A 272 -17.35 2.89 23.47
C GLU A 272 -15.95 2.81 22.85
N ILE A 273 -15.16 3.88 22.93
CA ILE A 273 -13.80 3.94 22.38
C ILE A 273 -12.89 2.91 23.07
N ILE A 274 -12.89 2.84 24.41
CA ILE A 274 -12.07 1.86 25.15
C ILE A 274 -12.52 0.42 24.83
N GLN A 275 -13.82 0.18 24.74
CA GLN A 275 -14.37 -1.13 24.38
C GLN A 275 -13.97 -1.55 22.96
N LEU A 276 -13.96 -0.62 22.01
CA LEU A 276 -13.48 -0.87 20.65
C LEU A 276 -12.01 -1.30 20.64
N PHE A 277 -11.15 -0.61 21.39
CA PHE A 277 -9.74 -0.99 21.51
C PHE A 277 -9.55 -2.36 22.17
N ALA A 278 -10.29 -2.63 23.25
CA ALA A 278 -10.24 -3.93 23.92
C ALA A 278 -10.68 -5.07 22.99
N LYS A 279 -11.75 -4.86 22.22
CA LYS A 279 -12.26 -5.81 21.23
C LYS A 279 -11.25 -6.04 20.10
N ASP A 280 -10.70 -4.97 19.53
CA ASP A 280 -9.70 -5.04 18.46
C ASP A 280 -8.44 -5.80 18.92
N TRP A 281 -8.08 -5.73 20.21
CA TRP A 281 -6.95 -6.45 20.78
C TRP A 281 -7.29 -7.82 21.38
N SER A 282 -8.55 -8.27 21.29
CA SER A 282 -9.03 -9.51 21.90
C SER A 282 -8.69 -9.60 23.40
N ILE A 283 -8.98 -8.52 24.13
CA ILE A 283 -8.82 -8.42 25.59
C ILE A 283 -10.20 -8.30 26.21
N GLU A 284 -10.44 -9.05 27.28
CA GLU A 284 -11.64 -8.93 28.08
C GLU A 284 -11.55 -7.65 28.93
N TYR A 285 -12.30 -6.62 28.55
CA TYR A 285 -12.39 -5.37 29.30
C TYR A 285 -13.53 -5.44 30.30
N ASP A 286 -13.18 -5.64 31.57
CA ASP A 286 -14.11 -5.65 32.69
C ASP A 286 -14.08 -4.29 33.39
N PHE A 287 -15.11 -3.48 33.13
CA PHE A 287 -15.27 -2.17 33.73
C PHE A 287 -15.42 -2.23 35.26
N GLU A 288 -16.24 -3.16 35.77
CA GLU A 288 -16.54 -3.24 37.20
C GLU A 288 -15.30 -3.59 38.00
N LYS A 289 -14.48 -4.51 37.48
CA LYS A 289 -13.21 -4.88 38.08
C LYS A 289 -12.24 -3.69 38.16
N LEU A 290 -12.04 -2.97 37.06
CA LEU A 290 -11.12 -1.82 37.02
C LEU A 290 -11.60 -0.68 37.92
N GLU A 291 -12.91 -0.45 37.99
CA GLU A 291 -13.50 0.57 38.85
C GLU A 291 -13.36 0.21 40.34
N MET A 292 -13.49 -1.07 40.69
CA MET A 292 -13.22 -1.55 42.05
C MET A 292 -11.75 -1.36 42.44
N GLU A 293 -10.81 -1.72 41.56
CA GLU A 293 -9.37 -1.51 41.77
C GLU A 293 -9.06 0.00 41.94
N ARG A 294 -9.73 0.86 41.15
CA ARG A 294 -9.61 2.32 41.23
C ARG A 294 -10.01 2.85 42.61
N LYS A 295 -11.14 2.40 43.17
CA LYS A 295 -11.69 2.87 44.46
C LYS A 295 -10.92 2.36 45.68
N GLN A 296 -10.24 1.22 45.57
CA GLN A 296 -9.46 0.65 46.68
C GLN A 296 -8.11 1.34 46.90
N SER A 297 -7.61 2.08 45.91
CA SER A 297 -6.35 2.80 46.01
C SER A 297 -6.44 3.99 46.97
N ALA A 298 -5.51 4.06 47.93
CA ALA A 298 -5.34 5.22 48.82
C ALA A 298 -4.72 6.45 48.11
N ASP A 299 -4.04 6.24 46.98
CA ASP A 299 -3.40 7.31 46.20
C ASP A 299 -4.45 8.21 45.51
N ASN A 300 -4.16 9.52 45.44
CA ASN A 300 -4.94 10.50 44.66
C ASN A 300 -5.04 10.06 43.19
N ARG A 301 -6.20 10.27 42.54
CA ARG A 301 -6.47 9.89 41.14
C ARG A 301 -5.37 10.34 40.17
N PHE A 302 -4.92 11.59 40.30
CA PHE A 302 -3.87 12.16 39.45
C PHE A 302 -2.49 11.51 39.68
N GLU A 303 -2.12 11.28 40.93
CA GLU A 303 -0.85 10.65 41.31
C GLU A 303 -0.81 9.17 40.89
N ARG A 304 -1.92 8.47 41.06
CA ARG A 304 -2.08 7.07 40.65
C ARG A 304 -1.89 6.92 39.14
N LEU A 305 -2.59 7.71 38.33
CA LEU A 305 -2.44 7.66 36.87
C LEU A 305 -1.00 7.95 36.46
N ARG A 306 -0.38 9.00 37.00
CA ARG A 306 1.02 9.32 36.73
C ARG A 306 1.96 8.17 37.10
N LYS A 307 1.75 7.52 38.24
CA LYS A 307 2.53 6.37 38.69
C LYS A 307 2.36 5.16 37.77
N ILE A 308 1.15 4.88 37.30
CA ILE A 308 0.89 3.79 36.34
C ILE A 308 1.64 4.06 35.03
N VAL A 309 1.56 5.29 34.50
CA VAL A 309 2.30 5.67 33.29
C VAL A 309 3.81 5.60 33.52
N ASN A 310 4.29 6.01 34.69
CA ASN A 310 5.72 5.92 35.02
C ASN A 310 6.20 4.47 35.05
N ASN A 311 5.48 3.60 35.74
CA ASN A 311 5.79 2.17 35.79
C ASN A 311 5.75 1.53 34.39
N TYR A 312 4.78 1.95 33.56
CA TYR A 312 4.72 1.51 32.16
C TYR A 312 5.96 1.95 31.38
N LEU A 313 6.42 3.19 31.51
CA LEU A 313 7.62 3.67 30.81
C LEU A 313 8.93 3.08 31.37
N GLU A 314 9.00 2.82 32.67
CA GLU A 314 10.13 2.13 33.33
C GLU A 314 10.27 0.68 32.87
N SER A 315 9.20 0.06 32.36
CA SER A 315 9.26 -1.27 31.73
C SER A 315 9.91 -1.28 30.34
N GLU A 316 10.39 -0.13 29.86
CA GLU A 316 11.02 0.09 28.56
C GLU A 316 10.17 -0.41 27.36
N PRO A 317 8.91 0.02 27.22
CA PRO A 317 8.04 -0.40 26.13
C PRO A 317 8.58 0.09 24.78
N PRO A 318 8.34 -0.64 23.68
CA PRO A 318 8.68 -0.19 22.33
C PRO A 318 8.14 1.21 22.03
N GLU A 319 8.94 2.05 21.37
CA GLU A 319 8.58 3.45 21.04
C GLU A 319 7.26 3.54 20.27
N GLU A 320 6.97 2.56 19.43
CA GLU A 320 5.70 2.48 18.68
C GLU A 320 4.47 2.37 19.60
N GLN A 321 4.57 1.64 20.71
CA GLN A 321 3.48 1.48 21.68
C GLN A 321 3.28 2.73 22.51
N VAL A 322 4.36 3.43 22.86
CA VAL A 322 4.29 4.72 23.56
C VAL A 322 3.66 5.78 22.66
N ALA A 323 4.03 5.80 21.37
CA ALA A 323 3.40 6.68 20.39
C ALA A 323 1.91 6.35 20.20
N GLN A 324 1.55 5.07 20.15
CA GLN A 324 0.15 4.64 20.07
C GLN A 324 -0.66 5.05 21.31
N LEU A 325 -0.15 4.80 22.52
CA LEU A 325 -0.80 5.23 23.76
C LEU A 325 -1.03 6.75 23.77
N LYS A 326 -0.03 7.53 23.36
CA LYS A 326 -0.16 8.99 23.23
C LYS A 326 -1.30 9.38 22.29
N ASP A 327 -1.36 8.78 21.10
CA ASP A 327 -2.38 9.04 20.09
C ASP A 327 -3.78 8.66 20.62
N MET A 328 -3.90 7.53 21.34
CA MET A 328 -5.15 7.06 21.94
C MET A 328 -5.66 7.99 23.03
N ILE A 329 -4.79 8.42 23.96
CA ILE A 329 -5.13 9.42 24.98
C ILE A 329 -5.61 10.71 24.32
N GLY A 330 -4.89 11.20 23.31
CA GLY A 330 -5.29 12.40 22.57
C GLY A 330 -6.63 12.25 21.85
N THR A 331 -6.91 11.05 21.32
CA THR A 331 -8.17 10.75 20.64
C THR A 331 -9.34 10.71 21.62
N MET A 332 -9.17 10.12 22.81
CA MET A 332 -10.22 10.07 23.83
C MET A 332 -10.59 11.47 24.31
N ILE A 333 -9.60 12.27 24.69
CA ILE A 333 -9.82 13.65 25.19
C ILE A 333 -10.47 14.54 24.11
N GLN A 334 -10.18 14.31 22.83
CA GLN A 334 -10.79 15.06 21.72
C GLN A 334 -12.12 14.48 21.22
N ALA A 335 -12.49 13.27 21.64
CA ALA A 335 -13.74 12.63 21.22
C ALA A 335 -14.96 13.37 21.78
N ASP A 336 -14.76 14.04 22.92
CA ASP A 336 -15.77 14.89 23.52
C ASP A 336 -15.70 16.32 22.98
N GLU A 337 -16.87 16.93 22.83
CA GLU A 337 -17.00 18.32 22.35
C GLU A 337 -16.46 19.33 23.39
N LYS A 338 -16.20 18.87 24.62
CA LYS A 338 -15.70 19.69 25.73
C LYS A 338 -14.71 18.88 26.57
N VAL A 339 -13.45 19.33 26.60
CA VAL A 339 -12.40 18.82 27.51
C VAL A 339 -12.63 19.36 28.91
N SER A 340 -12.60 18.51 29.94
CA SER A 340 -12.71 18.93 31.35
C SER A 340 -11.41 19.61 31.84
N GLU A 341 -11.48 20.35 32.96
CA GLU A 341 -10.27 20.99 33.52
C GLU A 341 -9.29 19.92 34.04
N GLU A 342 -9.83 18.82 34.57
CA GLU A 342 -9.13 17.66 35.09
C GLU A 342 -8.39 16.90 33.97
N GLU A 343 -9.05 16.66 32.83
CA GLU A 343 -8.44 16.05 31.65
C GLU A 343 -7.33 16.95 31.07
N ALA A 344 -7.58 18.25 30.96
CA ALA A 344 -6.59 19.21 30.49
C ALA A 344 -5.38 19.25 31.43
N LEU A 345 -5.61 19.18 32.75
CA LEU A 345 -4.57 19.13 33.76
C LEU A 345 -3.72 17.86 33.61
N ILE A 346 -4.35 16.68 33.59
CA ILE A 346 -3.60 15.41 33.56
C ILE A 346 -2.91 15.18 32.21
N SER A 347 -3.56 15.50 31.10
CA SER A 347 -2.97 15.35 29.77
C SER A 347 -1.76 16.26 29.57
N SER A 348 -1.77 17.46 30.18
CA SER A 348 -0.62 18.36 30.18
C SER A 348 0.60 17.78 30.91
N GLU A 349 0.42 16.80 31.82
CA GLU A 349 1.51 16.09 32.50
C GLU A 349 1.90 14.81 31.75
N ILE A 350 0.92 13.97 31.38
CA ILE A 350 1.15 12.64 30.81
C ILE A 350 1.64 12.72 29.36
N ILE A 351 1.10 13.60 28.52
CA ILE A 351 1.51 13.67 27.11
C ILE A 351 2.99 14.06 26.99
N PRO A 352 3.49 15.12 27.67
CA PRO A 352 4.92 15.44 27.65
C PRO A 352 5.80 14.35 28.22
N MET A 353 5.33 13.58 29.21
CA MET A 353 6.06 12.43 29.76
C MET A 353 6.27 11.34 28.70
N LEU A 354 5.23 11.01 27.91
CA LEU A 354 5.34 10.09 26.77
C LEU A 354 6.23 10.68 25.66
N GLU A 355 6.12 11.97 25.37
CA GLU A 355 6.97 12.65 24.38
C GLU A 355 8.45 12.67 24.78
N ASN A 356 8.75 12.85 26.06
CA ASN A 356 10.12 12.83 26.55
C ASN A 356 10.74 11.43 26.37
N TYR A 357 9.97 10.37 26.63
CA TYR A 357 10.41 9.00 26.37
C TYR A 357 10.72 8.77 24.88
N LEU A 358 9.85 9.26 23.98
CA LEU A 358 10.04 9.14 22.52
C LEU A 358 11.21 9.94 21.97
N ASN A 359 11.58 11.06 22.61
CA ASN A 359 12.55 12.02 22.08
C ASN A 359 14.00 11.82 22.58
N LYS A 360 14.33 10.63 23.13
CA LYS A 360 15.65 10.16 23.63
C LYS A 360 16.82 11.13 23.36
N GLY A 361 16.93 12.20 24.16
CA GLY A 361 18.06 13.14 24.10
C GLY A 361 17.74 14.64 24.07
N LYS A 362 16.49 15.07 23.96
CA LYS A 362 16.13 16.47 24.27
C LYS A 362 15.83 16.60 25.76
N LYS A 363 16.51 17.53 26.46
CA LYS A 363 16.15 17.89 27.83
C LYS A 363 14.73 18.48 27.83
N ALA A 364 13.77 17.75 28.38
CA ALA A 364 12.46 18.29 28.69
C ALA A 364 12.60 19.37 29.77
N VAL A 365 11.74 20.40 29.70
CA VAL A 365 11.59 21.36 30.79
C VAL A 365 10.85 20.65 31.90
N LEU A 366 11.47 20.58 33.08
CA LEU A 366 10.89 19.99 34.27
C LEU A 366 10.60 21.08 35.30
N TYR A 367 9.52 20.88 36.03
CA TYR A 367 9.05 21.72 37.12
C TYR A 367 9.21 20.94 38.42
N ASP A 368 10.18 21.32 39.22
CA ASP A 368 10.48 20.72 40.51
C ASP A 368 9.57 21.31 41.58
N VAL A 369 8.94 20.44 42.36
CA VAL A 369 8.23 20.85 43.58
C VAL A 369 9.21 20.75 44.74
N ILE A 370 9.46 21.91 45.36
CA ILE A 370 10.39 22.01 46.48
C ILE A 370 9.66 22.46 47.74
N ILE A 371 10.03 21.88 48.87
CA ILE A 371 9.52 22.25 50.19
C ILE A 371 10.57 23.02 50.96
N VAL A 372 10.19 24.17 51.51
CA VAL A 372 11.05 25.01 52.35
C VAL A 372 10.51 24.98 53.78
N PRO A 373 11.12 24.21 54.69
CA PRO A 373 10.70 24.16 56.09
C PRO A 373 10.79 25.54 56.73
N GLN A 374 9.70 25.96 57.38
CA GLN A 374 9.65 27.22 58.16
C GLN A 374 9.89 26.97 59.65
N GLU A 375 9.57 25.77 60.15
CA GLU A 375 9.68 25.38 61.56
C GLU A 375 10.35 24.01 61.71
N LYS A 376 10.94 23.74 62.87
CA LYS A 376 11.61 22.45 63.17
C LYS A 376 10.69 21.22 62.99
N PRO A 377 9.40 21.25 63.36
CA PRO A 377 8.50 20.11 63.11
C PRO A 377 8.31 19.79 61.62
N HIS A 378 8.43 20.77 60.72
CA HIS A 378 8.26 20.55 59.28
C HIS A 378 9.35 19.65 58.71
N GLU A 379 10.57 19.69 59.27
CA GLU A 379 11.64 18.78 58.86
C GLU A 379 11.31 17.32 59.18
N LEU A 380 10.71 17.07 60.34
CA LEU A 380 10.30 15.71 60.74
C LEU A 380 9.23 15.18 59.78
N ILE A 381 8.25 16.01 59.42
CA ILE A 381 7.19 15.66 58.46
C ILE A 381 7.79 15.34 57.09
N VAL A 382 8.74 16.14 56.60
CA VAL A 382 9.39 15.90 55.31
C VAL A 382 10.19 14.60 55.33
N HIS A 383 10.93 14.30 56.40
CA HIS A 383 11.67 13.04 56.52
C HIS A 383 10.77 11.82 56.69
N GLU A 384 9.61 11.96 57.32
CA GLU A 384 8.62 10.88 57.46
C GLU A 384 7.95 10.56 56.12
N LEU A 385 7.56 11.60 55.36
CA LEU A 385 6.92 11.43 54.06
C LEU A 385 7.91 11.03 52.96
N PHE A 386 9.14 11.55 53.04
CA PHE A 386 10.15 11.39 51.99
C PHE A 386 11.53 11.10 52.62
N PRO A 387 11.78 9.86 53.05
CA PRO A 387 12.98 9.49 53.80
C PRO A 387 14.29 9.64 53.03
N ASN A 388 14.24 9.59 51.69
CA ASN A 388 15.42 9.60 50.81
C ASN A 388 15.71 10.97 50.17
N THR A 389 15.09 12.05 50.66
CA THR A 389 15.21 13.37 50.02
C THR A 389 16.48 14.09 50.45
N GLU A 390 17.24 14.58 49.47
CA GLU A 390 18.43 15.38 49.75
C GLU A 390 18.07 16.85 50.02
N ARG A 391 18.79 17.44 50.99
CA ARG A 391 18.67 18.85 51.35
C ARG A 391 19.61 19.67 50.47
N PHE A 392 19.12 20.75 49.86
CA PHE A 392 19.93 21.70 49.10
C PHE A 392 19.72 23.14 49.57
N ILE A 393 20.69 24.01 49.29
CA ILE A 393 20.70 25.41 49.73
C ILE A 393 20.03 26.30 48.69
N THR A 394 19.16 27.21 49.13
CA THR A 394 18.49 28.21 48.29
C THR A 394 18.67 29.61 48.89
N ALA A 395 18.26 30.65 48.15
CA ALA A 395 18.34 32.03 48.62
C ALA A 395 17.56 32.29 49.93
N GLY A 396 16.56 31.44 50.25
CA GLY A 396 15.73 31.53 51.45
C GLY A 396 16.13 30.57 52.57
N GLY A 397 17.26 29.88 52.47
CA GLY A 397 17.70 28.88 53.45
C GLY A 397 17.95 27.52 52.81
N TYR A 398 17.23 26.49 53.26
CA TYR A 398 17.36 25.14 52.74
C TYR A 398 16.01 24.60 52.30
N ALA A 399 16.04 23.78 51.25
CA ALA A 399 14.85 23.18 50.66
C ALA A 399 15.08 21.69 50.38
N TYR A 400 13.97 20.98 50.19
CA TYR A 400 13.92 19.57 49.81
C TYR A 400 13.20 19.43 48.48
N ALA A 401 13.78 18.71 47.52
CA ALA A 401 13.20 18.48 46.21
C ALA A 401 12.39 17.19 46.23
N ILE A 402 11.07 17.30 46.11
CA ILE A 402 10.16 16.17 46.38
C ILE A 402 9.75 15.44 45.10
N GLY A 403 9.74 16.15 43.98
CA GLY A 403 9.49 15.52 42.68
C GLY A 403 9.59 16.52 41.54
N SER A 404 9.83 15.99 40.35
CA SER A 404 9.90 16.73 39.09
C SER A 404 8.71 16.36 38.21
N TYR A 405 8.06 17.35 37.62
CA TYR A 405 6.85 17.23 36.82
C TYR A 405 7.03 17.89 35.44
N TYR A 406 6.24 17.48 34.46
CA TYR A 406 6.32 18.03 33.10
C TYR A 406 5.36 19.23 32.88
N SER A 407 4.34 19.37 33.73
CA SER A 407 3.36 20.45 33.66
C SER A 407 3.49 21.41 34.85
N PRO A 408 3.51 22.73 34.62
CA PRO A 408 3.54 23.71 35.70
C PRO A 408 2.23 23.69 36.51
N LYS A 409 1.09 23.43 35.85
CA LYS A 409 -0.21 23.33 36.53
C LYS A 409 -0.27 22.11 37.43
N PHE A 410 0.27 20.98 36.98
CA PHE A 410 0.35 19.77 37.77
C PHE A 410 1.30 19.94 38.97
N ALA A 411 2.46 20.57 38.76
CA ALA A 411 3.40 20.90 39.83
C ALA A 411 2.77 21.82 40.90
N GLU A 412 1.94 22.78 40.48
CA GLU A 412 1.23 23.68 41.41
C GLU A 412 0.13 22.93 42.18
N MET A 413 -0.64 22.05 41.54
CA MET A 413 -1.60 21.16 42.23
C MET A 413 -0.90 20.32 43.30
N MET A 414 0.31 19.81 43.00
CA MET A 414 1.11 19.08 43.99
C MET A 414 1.59 20.00 45.12
N CYS A 415 1.99 21.24 44.82
CA CYS A 415 2.29 22.23 45.87
C CYS A 415 1.10 22.47 46.79
N GLU A 416 -0.11 22.67 46.25
CA GLU A 416 -1.34 22.89 47.02
C GLU A 416 -1.64 21.74 47.98
N LYS A 417 -1.44 20.48 47.53
CA LYS A 417 -1.56 19.30 48.41
C LYS A 417 -0.69 19.41 49.66
N TYR A 418 0.58 19.79 49.50
CA TYR A 418 1.50 19.93 50.62
C TYR A 418 1.24 21.20 51.45
N ARG A 419 0.74 22.29 50.84
CA ARG A 419 0.30 23.48 51.58
C ARG A 419 -0.87 23.17 52.50
N ASN A 420 -1.77 22.28 52.10
CA ASN A 420 -2.84 21.78 52.95
C ASN A 420 -2.33 20.97 54.17
N MET A 421 -1.07 20.53 54.14
CA MET A 421 -0.36 19.93 55.28
C MET A 421 0.48 20.95 56.07
N ASN A 422 0.24 22.25 55.86
CA ASN A 422 1.01 23.37 56.43
C ASN A 422 2.50 23.41 56.03
N LEU A 423 2.87 22.78 54.92
CA LEU A 423 4.23 22.87 54.37
C LEU A 423 4.32 23.99 53.33
N PHE A 424 5.33 24.85 53.45
CA PHE A 424 5.58 25.86 52.44
C PHE A 424 6.25 25.24 51.21
N THR A 425 5.58 25.33 50.07
CA THR A 425 5.98 24.67 48.82
C THR A 425 5.93 25.62 47.64
N ILE A 426 6.92 25.52 46.75
CA ILE A 426 7.04 26.34 45.56
C ILE A 426 7.41 25.49 44.35
N VAL A 427 6.93 25.90 43.19
CA VAL A 427 7.34 25.33 41.89
C VAL A 427 8.61 26.03 41.44
N TYR A 428 9.65 25.25 41.21
CA TYR A 428 10.95 25.66 40.74
C TYR A 428 11.19 25.11 39.33
N CYS A 429 11.73 25.91 38.42
CA CYS A 429 12.19 25.48 37.11
C CYS A 429 13.62 25.96 36.96
N GLU A 430 14.53 25.12 36.45
CA GLU A 430 15.92 25.53 36.20
C GLU A 430 15.96 26.85 35.41
N GLY A 431 16.42 27.92 36.07
CA GLY A 431 16.61 29.25 35.50
C GLY A 431 15.60 30.34 35.87
N LYS A 432 14.39 30.05 36.38
CA LYS A 432 13.43 31.06 36.90
C LYS A 432 12.40 30.46 37.88
N PRO A 433 12.07 31.14 39.00
CA PRO A 433 10.89 30.78 39.80
C PRO A 433 9.61 31.04 38.99
N TYR A 434 8.67 30.10 39.00
CA TYR A 434 7.35 30.30 38.39
C TYR A 434 6.51 31.18 39.33
N LEU A 435 6.18 32.39 38.89
CA LEU A 435 5.27 33.29 39.61
C LEU A 435 3.93 33.29 38.87
N LYS A 436 2.85 33.03 39.61
CA LYS A 436 1.46 33.06 39.12
C LYS A 436 1.15 34.51 38.69
N GLU A 437 0.78 34.73 37.42
CA GLU A 437 0.12 35.98 36.99
C GLU A 437 -1.33 36.02 37.45
#